data_AF-A0A9N9BT22-F1
#
_entry.id   AF-A0A9N9BT22-F1
#
_cell.length_a   1.000
_cell.length_b   1.000
_cell.length_c   1.000
_cell.angle_alpha   90.00
_cell.angle_beta   90.00
_cell.angle_gamma   90.00
#
_symmetry.space_group_name_H-M   'P 1'
#
loop_
_entity.id
_entity.type
_entity.pdbx_description
1 polymer ?
#
loop_
_entity_poly.entity_id
_entity_poly.type
_entity_poly.pdbx_seq_one_letter_code
_entity_poly.pdbx_strand_id
1 'polypeptide(L)'
;MDFYELNHLNDHELDIVMKEFEGHLRKILVDYLNNVNYNKNYCQESLLLIRTVYENYPLIEYLSLAFSRTTIHFVEFENLLKTCRMLKTLLLHITISSYTPKSFEEESREKLSSVLIKSAPENLREIRLMEMEFPLETFDAFLDNWRGRTPLSIIASVPLYQKEEFMKILIKYMDNVGYLLW
;
A
#
# COMPACT_ATOMS: atom_id res chain seq x y z
N MET A 1 6.31 -22.35 14.60
CA MET A 1 5.84 -21.22 13.77
C MET A 1 4.92 -20.49 14.70
N ASP A 2 5.44 -19.42 15.27
CA ASP A 2 4.90 -18.89 16.51
C ASP A 2 4.25 -17.54 16.16
N PHE A 3 2.97 -17.43 16.46
CA PHE A 3 2.18 -16.23 16.22
C PHE A 3 2.31 -15.38 17.47
N TYR A 4 2.79 -14.15 17.31
CA TYR A 4 2.76 -13.15 18.37
C TYR A 4 1.80 -12.05 17.96
N GLU A 5 0.72 -11.92 18.73
CA GLU A 5 -0.16 -10.76 18.70
C GLU A 5 0.46 -9.73 19.66
N LEU A 6 1.09 -8.70 19.10
CA LEU A 6 1.65 -7.62 19.91
C LEU A 6 0.51 -6.70 20.33
N ASN A 7 0.04 -6.89 21.57
CA ASN A 7 -0.85 -5.99 22.31
C ASN A 7 -0.23 -4.60 22.62
N HIS A 8 0.65 -4.06 21.78
CA HIS A 8 1.40 -2.83 22.04
C HIS A 8 0.99 -1.62 21.17
N LEU A 9 -0.10 -1.71 20.42
CA LEU A 9 -0.84 -0.55 19.89
C LEU A 9 -2.27 -0.54 20.46
N ASN A 10 -2.38 -0.85 21.75
CA ASN A 10 -3.64 -1.06 22.46
C ASN A 10 -4.28 0.26 22.95
N ASP A 11 -4.42 1.23 22.05
CA ASP A 11 -5.43 2.28 22.17
C ASP A 11 -6.44 2.10 21.02
N HIS A 12 -7.24 1.03 21.20
CA HIS A 12 -8.61 0.84 20.71
C HIS A 12 -8.99 0.68 19.22
N GLU A 13 -8.12 0.85 18.21
CA GLU A 13 -8.62 0.77 16.82
C GLU A 13 -7.79 -0.14 15.86
N LEU A 14 -6.74 -0.75 16.44
CA LEU A 14 -5.58 -1.52 15.96
C LEU A 14 -5.50 -3.06 15.79
N ASP A 15 -6.19 -3.79 14.89
CA ASP A 15 -5.94 -5.26 14.82
C ASP A 15 -4.65 -5.59 14.03
N ILE A 16 -3.55 -5.88 14.72
CA ILE A 16 -2.24 -6.13 14.11
C ILE A 16 -1.76 -7.56 14.33
N VAL A 17 -1.60 -8.31 13.24
CA VAL A 17 -1.03 -9.66 13.24
C VAL A 17 0.41 -9.62 12.71
N MET A 18 1.35 -10.04 13.56
CA MET A 18 2.76 -10.12 13.26
C MET A 18 3.20 -11.59 13.08
N LYS A 19 4.05 -11.87 12.08
CA LYS A 19 4.64 -13.21 11.89
C LYS A 19 6.13 -13.15 11.65
N GLU A 20 6.84 -13.95 12.44
CA GLU A 20 8.28 -14.15 12.32
C GLU A 20 8.59 -15.39 11.47
N PHE A 21 9.71 -15.32 10.77
CA PHE A 21 10.30 -16.44 10.04
C PHE A 21 11.80 -16.45 10.31
N GLU A 22 12.32 -17.59 10.77
CA GLU A 22 13.73 -17.76 11.16
C GLU A 22 14.20 -16.73 12.22
N GLY A 23 13.33 -16.33 13.14
CA GLY A 23 13.64 -15.35 14.20
C GLY A 23 13.64 -13.89 13.74
N HIS A 24 13.13 -13.60 12.55
CA HIS A 24 12.96 -12.24 12.04
C HIS A 24 11.51 -11.96 11.69
N LEU A 25 11.00 -10.78 12.05
CA LEU A 25 9.67 -10.36 11.61
C LEU A 25 9.64 -10.14 10.10
N ARG A 26 8.83 -10.95 9.39
CA ARG A 26 8.71 -10.91 7.92
C ARG A 26 7.33 -10.46 7.45
N LYS A 27 6.32 -10.52 8.31
CA LYS A 27 4.95 -10.16 7.93
C LYS A 27 4.26 -9.35 9.02
N ILE A 28 3.69 -8.23 8.63
CA ILE A 28 2.77 -7.42 9.42
C ILE A 28 1.49 -7.29 8.61
N LEU A 29 0.40 -7.79 9.15
CA LEU A 29 -0.94 -7.54 8.65
C LEU A 29 -1.63 -6.63 9.65
N VAL A 30 -2.18 -5.55 9.16
CA VAL A 30 -3.05 -4.67 9.92
C VAL A 30 -4.41 -4.80 9.29
N ASP A 31 -5.36 -5.17 10.14
CA ASP A 31 -6.76 -5.25 9.80
C ASP A 31 -7.46 -4.01 10.38
N TYR A 32 -8.09 -3.25 9.49
CA TYR A 32 -8.92 -2.10 9.85
C TYR A 32 -10.41 -2.48 9.83
N LEU A 33 -10.74 -3.77 9.91
CA LEU A 33 -12.11 -4.25 10.06
C LEU A 33 -12.75 -3.67 11.34
N ASN A 34 -13.66 -2.71 11.15
CA ASN A 34 -14.78 -2.34 12.03
C ASN A 34 -14.72 -1.05 12.87
N ASN A 35 -13.69 -0.20 12.81
CA ASN A 35 -13.79 1.11 13.48
C ASN A 35 -14.39 2.20 12.57
N VAL A 36 -15.72 2.16 12.50
CA VAL A 36 -16.60 3.16 11.85
C VAL A 36 -16.54 4.53 12.55
N ASN A 37 -15.82 4.66 13.66
CA ASN A 37 -15.44 5.95 14.20
C ASN A 37 -14.14 6.40 13.53
N TYR A 38 -14.27 7.31 12.56
CA TYR A 38 -13.18 8.15 12.06
C TYR A 38 -12.64 9.00 13.21
N ASN A 39 -11.91 8.38 14.11
CA ASN A 39 -11.38 9.03 15.29
C ASN A 39 -10.14 9.84 14.88
N LYS A 40 -9.87 10.94 15.60
CA LYS A 40 -8.68 11.78 15.34
C LYS A 40 -7.36 10.99 15.40
N ASN A 41 -7.37 9.79 15.97
CA ASN A 41 -6.18 8.97 16.18
C ASN A 41 -5.69 8.22 14.93
N TYR A 42 -6.55 7.93 13.94
CA TYR A 42 -6.17 7.15 12.75
C TYR A 42 -4.92 7.70 12.03
N CYS A 43 -4.87 9.02 11.84
CA CYS A 43 -3.76 9.68 11.16
C CYS A 43 -2.47 9.66 12.00
N GLN A 44 -2.56 9.58 13.32
CA GLN A 44 -1.39 9.50 14.20
C GLN A 44 -0.89 8.06 14.30
N GLU A 45 -1.80 7.10 14.47
CA GLU A 45 -1.49 5.67 14.55
C GLU A 45 -0.88 5.13 13.26
N SER A 46 -1.45 5.47 12.10
CA SER A 46 -0.89 5.08 10.80
C SER A 46 0.52 5.64 10.60
N LEU A 47 0.75 6.90 10.98
CA LEU A 47 2.08 7.51 10.93
C LEU A 47 3.08 6.80 11.87
N LEU A 48 2.65 6.51 13.10
CA LEU A 48 3.48 5.82 14.09
C LEU A 48 3.84 4.40 13.62
N LEU A 49 2.88 3.68 13.04
CA LEU A 49 3.10 2.36 12.48
C LEU A 49 4.15 2.40 11.36
N ILE A 50 4.00 3.31 10.38
CA ILE A 50 4.97 3.46 9.28
C ILE A 50 6.39 3.67 9.83
N ARG A 51 6.54 4.60 10.79
CA ARG A 51 7.83 4.89 11.44
C ARG A 51 8.41 3.69 12.15
N THR A 52 7.59 3.06 12.99
CA THR A 52 7.99 1.88 13.76
C THR A 52 8.46 0.76 12.84
N VAL A 53 7.81 0.55 11.70
CA VAL A 53 8.15 -0.51 10.75
C VAL A 53 9.53 -0.29 10.13
N TYR A 54 9.79 0.89 9.58
CA TYR A 54 11.07 1.10 8.90
C TYR A 54 12.24 1.26 9.88
N GLU A 55 11.99 1.69 11.11
CA GLU A 55 13.03 1.82 12.15
C GLU A 55 13.43 0.45 12.74
N ASN A 56 12.48 -0.47 12.93
CA ASN A 56 12.73 -1.71 13.68
C ASN A 56 12.70 -2.97 12.82
N TYR A 57 12.00 -2.95 11.68
CA TYR A 57 11.75 -4.14 10.85
C TYR A 57 12.16 -3.94 9.37
N PRO A 58 13.41 -3.54 9.07
CA PRO A 58 13.87 -3.29 7.69
C PRO A 58 13.86 -4.55 6.80
N LEU A 59 13.76 -5.74 7.39
CA LEU A 59 13.73 -7.04 6.71
C LEU A 59 12.31 -7.54 6.42
N ILE A 60 11.28 -6.71 6.65
CA ILE A 60 9.89 -7.05 6.39
C ILE A 60 9.68 -7.40 4.90
N GLU A 61 8.89 -8.44 4.65
CA GLU A 61 8.58 -8.93 3.30
C GLU A 61 7.12 -8.69 2.91
N TYR A 62 6.22 -8.68 3.89
CA TYR A 62 4.79 -8.52 3.69
C TYR A 62 4.27 -7.47 4.66
N LEU A 63 3.72 -6.39 4.13
CA LEU A 63 3.27 -5.27 4.93
C LEU A 63 1.88 -4.83 4.51
N SER A 64 0.95 -4.79 5.46
CA SER A 64 -0.31 -4.05 5.35
C SER A 64 -0.22 -2.77 6.17
N LEU A 65 -0.70 -1.66 5.62
CA LEU A 65 -0.73 -0.36 6.28
C LEU A 65 -2.10 0.30 6.10
N ALA A 66 -2.57 0.98 7.14
CA ALA A 66 -3.37 2.17 6.91
C ALA A 66 -2.52 3.26 6.30
N PHE A 67 -3.11 3.98 5.35
CA PHE A 67 -2.45 5.08 4.71
C PHE A 67 -3.34 6.31 4.66
N SER A 68 -2.98 7.33 5.46
CA SER A 68 -3.55 8.67 5.36
C SER A 68 -2.84 9.47 4.27
N ARG A 69 -3.59 10.23 3.48
CA ARG A 69 -3.09 10.95 2.29
C ARG A 69 -2.46 12.32 2.61
N THR A 70 -1.88 12.50 3.79
CA THR A 70 -1.25 13.79 4.17
C THR A 70 0.21 13.87 3.73
N THR A 71 0.74 15.08 3.57
CA THR A 71 2.12 15.29 3.13
C THR A 71 3.14 14.55 3.99
N ILE A 72 2.96 14.52 5.32
CA ILE A 72 3.89 13.82 6.22
C ILE A 72 3.85 12.31 6.02
N HIS A 73 2.68 11.73 5.71
CA HIS A 73 2.57 10.29 5.46
C HIS A 73 3.30 9.90 4.18
N PHE A 74 3.24 10.71 3.13
CA PHE A 74 4.01 10.45 1.92
C PHE A 74 5.51 10.48 2.17
N VAL A 75 6.00 11.40 3.02
CA VAL A 75 7.42 11.47 3.39
C VAL A 75 7.84 10.22 4.16
N GLU A 76 7.09 9.82 5.19
CA GLU A 76 7.45 8.63 5.97
C GLU A 76 7.27 7.32 5.20
N PHE A 77 6.29 7.26 4.31
CA PHE A 77 6.10 6.12 3.42
C PHE A 77 7.25 6.01 2.42
N GLU A 78 7.77 7.12 1.90
CA GLU A 78 8.97 7.12 1.08
C GLU A 78 10.20 6.60 1.85
N ASN A 79 10.37 7.00 3.12
CA ASN A 79 11.41 6.47 4.01
C ASN A 79 11.26 4.96 4.21
N LEU A 80 10.02 4.49 4.41
CA LEU A 80 9.71 3.08 4.56
C LEU A 80 10.13 2.27 3.33
N LEU A 81 9.72 2.69 2.14
CA LEU A 81 10.03 1.96 0.90
C LEU A 81 11.54 1.88 0.64
N LYS A 82 12.29 2.95 0.91
CA LYS A 82 13.75 2.98 0.72
C LYS A 82 14.50 2.10 1.72
N THR A 83 13.97 1.96 2.93
CA THR A 83 14.59 1.22 4.03
C THR A 83 14.24 -0.27 3.99
N CYS A 84 12.96 -0.60 3.78
CA CYS A 84 12.43 -1.96 3.77
C CYS A 84 12.72 -2.68 2.43
N ARG A 85 13.99 -2.89 2.09
CA ARG A 85 14.42 -3.42 0.77
C ARG A 85 13.99 -4.86 0.49
N MET A 86 13.57 -5.60 1.52
CA MET A 86 13.07 -6.97 1.38
C MET A 86 11.56 -7.03 1.12
N LEU A 87 10.87 -5.89 1.08
CA LEU A 87 9.43 -5.85 0.89
C LEU A 87 9.04 -6.43 -0.47
N LYS A 88 8.19 -7.45 -0.44
CA LYS A 88 7.70 -8.21 -1.60
C LYS A 88 6.24 -7.89 -1.88
N THR A 89 5.43 -7.74 -0.83
CA THR A 89 4.00 -7.45 -0.93
C THR A 89 3.65 -6.26 -0.04
N LEU A 90 2.97 -5.29 -0.63
CA LEU A 90 2.43 -4.12 0.07
C LEU A 90 0.91 -4.09 -0.09
N LEU A 91 0.18 -3.97 1.02
CA LEU A 91 -1.25 -3.72 1.08
C LEU A 91 -1.48 -2.34 1.71
N LEU A 92 -2.20 -1.47 1.02
CA LEU A 92 -2.57 -0.14 1.51
C LEU A 92 -4.08 -0.06 1.68
N HIS A 93 -4.51 0.23 2.92
CA HIS A 93 -5.85 0.63 3.28
C HIS A 93 -5.92 2.16 3.27
N ILE A 94 -6.46 2.74 2.21
CA ILE A 94 -6.40 4.19 1.99
C ILE A 94 -7.69 4.84 2.46
N THR A 95 -7.60 5.80 3.38
CA THR A 95 -8.81 6.49 3.86
C THR A 95 -9.45 7.36 2.79
N ILE A 96 -10.67 7.01 2.39
CA ILE A 96 -11.56 7.87 1.61
C ILE A 96 -12.52 8.63 2.55
N SER A 97 -12.76 9.91 2.25
CA SER A 97 -13.89 10.67 2.79
C SER A 97 -14.76 11.14 1.62
N SER A 98 -16.08 10.99 1.72
CA SER A 98 -17.04 11.45 0.70
C SER A 98 -17.02 12.97 0.50
N TYR A 99 -16.38 13.72 1.39
CA TYR A 99 -16.20 15.17 1.30
C TYR A 99 -14.87 15.57 0.66
N THR A 100 -14.05 14.60 0.23
CA THR A 100 -12.75 14.88 -0.40
C THR A 100 -12.96 15.51 -1.78
N PRO A 101 -12.38 16.68 -2.08
CA PRO A 101 -12.44 17.25 -3.42
C PRO A 101 -11.78 16.32 -4.45
N LYS A 102 -12.39 16.16 -5.63
CA LYS A 102 -11.84 15.31 -6.72
C LYS A 102 -10.40 15.65 -7.07
N SER A 103 -10.05 16.93 -7.12
CA SER A 103 -8.69 17.40 -7.40
C SER A 103 -7.67 16.91 -6.35
N PHE A 104 -8.07 16.81 -5.08
CA PHE A 104 -7.21 16.26 -4.03
C PHE A 104 -7.03 14.74 -4.20
N GLU A 105 -8.06 14.03 -4.64
CA GLU A 105 -7.92 12.60 -4.95
C GLU A 105 -6.96 12.35 -6.11
N GLU A 106 -7.08 13.13 -7.18
CA GLU A 106 -6.18 13.08 -8.33
C GLU A 106 -4.73 13.36 -7.92
N GLU A 107 -4.48 14.45 -7.20
CA GLU A 107 -3.14 14.79 -6.68
C GLU A 107 -2.59 13.66 -5.79
N SER A 108 -3.43 13.09 -4.92
CA SER A 108 -3.01 12.00 -4.03
C SER A 108 -2.61 10.73 -4.80
N ARG A 109 -3.34 10.40 -5.88
CA ARG A 109 -3.04 9.23 -6.74
C ARG A 109 -1.74 9.44 -7.52
N GLU A 110 -1.53 10.62 -8.07
CA GLU A 110 -0.30 10.98 -8.77
C GLU A 110 0.91 10.95 -7.82
N LYS A 111 0.74 11.49 -6.61
CA LYS A 111 1.78 11.48 -5.59
C LYS A 111 2.13 10.08 -5.13
N LEU A 112 1.14 9.22 -4.88
CA LEU A 112 1.36 7.82 -4.54
C LEU A 112 2.10 7.09 -5.66
N SER A 113 1.67 7.28 -6.92
CA SER A 113 2.34 6.70 -8.09
C SER A 113 3.79 7.15 -8.19
N SER A 114 4.06 8.45 -8.07
CA SER A 114 5.41 9.01 -8.09
C SER A 114 6.28 8.42 -6.98
N VAL A 115 5.77 8.29 -5.75
CA VAL A 115 6.54 7.73 -4.63
C VAL A 115 6.85 6.25 -4.85
N LEU A 116 5.87 5.46 -5.29
CA LEU A 116 6.08 4.04 -5.61
C LEU A 116 7.12 3.88 -6.72
N ILE A 117 6.97 4.62 -7.83
CA ILE A 117 7.95 4.59 -8.93
C ILE A 117 9.33 5.00 -8.41
N LYS A 118 9.46 6.06 -7.63
CA LYS A 118 10.80 6.53 -7.23
C LYS A 118 11.48 5.65 -6.18
N SER A 119 10.70 5.05 -5.29
CA SER A 119 11.23 4.59 -3.99
C SER A 119 10.90 3.16 -3.63
N ALA A 120 9.99 2.50 -4.36
CA ALA A 120 9.69 1.10 -4.11
C ALA A 120 10.94 0.21 -4.26
N PRO A 121 11.12 -0.78 -3.37
CA PRO A 121 12.27 -1.67 -3.44
C PRO A 121 12.17 -2.62 -4.64
N GLU A 122 13.33 -3.06 -5.14
CA GLU A 122 13.42 -3.95 -6.32
C GLU A 122 12.68 -5.27 -6.14
N ASN A 123 12.55 -5.75 -4.90
CA ASN A 123 11.86 -7.00 -4.57
C ASN A 123 10.34 -6.88 -4.57
N LEU A 124 9.79 -5.66 -4.68
CA LEU A 124 8.35 -5.44 -4.64
C LEU A 124 7.71 -6.04 -5.89
N ARG A 125 6.85 -7.04 -5.67
CA ARG A 125 6.20 -7.82 -6.71
C ARG A 125 4.68 -7.81 -6.59
N GLU A 126 4.12 -7.27 -5.51
CA GLU A 126 2.68 -7.14 -5.35
C GLU A 126 2.32 -5.86 -4.60
N ILE A 127 1.37 -5.10 -5.16
CA ILE A 127 0.72 -3.97 -4.51
C ILE A 127 -0.79 -4.22 -4.50
N ARG A 128 -1.40 -4.08 -3.33
CA ARG A 128 -2.84 -4.16 -3.13
C ARG A 128 -3.34 -2.81 -2.62
N LEU A 129 -4.27 -2.19 -3.32
CA LEU A 129 -4.82 -0.88 -3.00
C LEU A 129 -6.30 -1.05 -2.68
N MET A 130 -6.63 -1.00 -1.40
CA MET A 130 -8.01 -1.01 -0.93
C MET A 130 -8.53 0.42 -0.97
N GLU A 131 -9.75 0.60 -1.47
CA GLU A 131 -10.44 1.91 -1.42
C GLU A 131 -9.72 3.01 -2.22
N MET A 132 -8.95 2.67 -3.26
CA MET A 132 -8.46 3.67 -4.22
C MET A 132 -8.61 3.18 -5.65
N GLU A 133 -9.49 3.85 -6.37
CA GLU A 133 -9.63 3.70 -7.82
C GLU A 133 -8.58 4.56 -8.53
N PHE A 134 -8.04 4.07 -9.65
CA PHE A 134 -7.12 4.82 -10.49
C PHE A 134 -7.83 5.32 -11.77
N PRO A 135 -7.64 6.57 -12.18
CA PRO A 135 -7.93 6.95 -13.56
C PRO A 135 -7.08 6.12 -14.52
N LEU A 136 -7.68 5.71 -15.65
CA LEU A 136 -7.00 4.90 -16.67
C LEU A 136 -5.67 5.52 -17.12
N GLU A 137 -5.64 6.83 -17.34
CA GLU A 137 -4.43 7.56 -17.76
C GLU A 137 -3.32 7.51 -16.71
N THR A 138 -3.65 7.73 -15.43
CA THR A 138 -2.70 7.62 -14.33
C THR A 138 -2.17 6.19 -14.19
N PHE A 139 -3.03 5.18 -14.40
CA PHE A 139 -2.65 3.78 -14.33
C PHE A 139 -1.75 3.36 -15.50
N ASP A 140 -2.06 3.76 -16.73
CA ASP A 140 -1.21 3.51 -17.91
C ASP A 140 0.17 4.14 -17.73
N ALA A 141 0.22 5.40 -17.28
CA ALA A 141 1.47 6.10 -17.00
C ALA A 141 2.27 5.42 -15.87
N PHE A 142 1.60 4.94 -14.81
CA PHE A 142 2.26 4.20 -13.74
C PHE A 142 2.95 2.94 -14.27
N LEU A 143 2.24 2.13 -15.06
CA LEU A 143 2.78 0.89 -15.63
C LEU A 143 3.92 1.13 -16.61
N ASP A 144 3.83 2.18 -17.43
CA ASP A 144 4.91 2.55 -18.35
C ASP A 144 6.19 2.92 -17.59
N ASN A 145 6.06 3.68 -16.49
CA ASN A 145 7.18 4.03 -15.62
C ASN A 145 7.68 2.88 -14.72
N TRP A 146 6.90 1.80 -14.59
CA TRP A 146 7.32 0.60 -13.86
C TRP A 146 8.17 -0.36 -14.70
N ARG A 147 8.26 -0.15 -16.01
CA ARG A 147 9.05 -1.00 -16.91
C ARG A 147 10.52 -1.08 -16.48
N GLY A 148 11.13 -2.24 -16.77
CA GLY A 148 12.52 -2.51 -16.41
C GLY A 148 12.74 -2.87 -14.94
N ARG A 149 11.66 -3.03 -14.16
CA ARG A 149 11.67 -3.53 -12.78
C ARG A 149 11.18 -4.96 -12.72
N THR A 150 11.27 -5.55 -11.52
CA THR A 150 10.63 -6.82 -11.21
C THR A 150 9.15 -6.79 -11.59
N PRO A 151 8.63 -7.85 -12.22
CA PRO A 151 7.23 -7.92 -12.58
C PRO A 151 6.32 -7.67 -11.38
N LEU A 152 5.36 -6.77 -11.57
CA LEU A 152 4.46 -6.32 -10.51
C LEU A 152 3.09 -6.99 -10.66
N SER A 153 2.47 -7.36 -9.56
CA SER A 153 1.04 -7.67 -9.48
C SER A 153 0.33 -6.51 -8.81
N ILE A 154 -0.76 -6.03 -9.40
CA ILE A 154 -1.54 -4.92 -8.84
C ILE A 154 -2.97 -5.41 -8.64
N ILE A 155 -3.48 -5.23 -7.43
CA ILE A 155 -4.86 -5.53 -7.07
C ILE A 155 -5.47 -4.24 -6.57
N ALA A 156 -6.43 -3.71 -7.31
CA ALA A 156 -7.10 -2.46 -6.99
C ALA A 156 -8.57 -2.55 -7.39
N SER A 157 -9.42 -1.76 -6.73
CA SER A 157 -10.82 -1.61 -7.12
C SER A 157 -10.91 -0.93 -8.48
N VAL A 158 -11.59 -1.59 -9.42
CA VAL A 158 -11.85 -1.06 -10.76
C VAL A 158 -13.36 -0.95 -10.94
N PRO A 159 -13.90 0.24 -11.33
CA PRO A 159 -15.30 0.35 -11.66
C PRO A 159 -15.69 -0.63 -12.78
N LEU A 160 -16.78 -1.39 -12.61
CA LEU A 160 -17.19 -2.43 -13.56
C LEU A 160 -17.29 -1.92 -15.01
N TYR A 161 -17.73 -0.68 -15.21
CA TYR A 161 -17.87 -0.07 -16.54
C TYR A 161 -16.54 0.30 -17.20
N GLN A 162 -15.43 0.34 -16.46
CA GLN A 162 -14.07 0.58 -16.98
C GLN A 162 -13.27 -0.71 -17.13
N LYS A 163 -13.80 -1.86 -16.72
CA LYS A 163 -13.10 -3.15 -16.69
C LYS A 163 -12.46 -3.49 -18.04
N GLU A 164 -13.16 -3.29 -19.15
CA GLU A 164 -12.63 -3.60 -20.48
C GLU A 164 -11.43 -2.72 -20.87
N GLU A 165 -11.48 -1.42 -20.58
CA GLU A 165 -10.38 -0.50 -20.86
C GLU A 165 -9.16 -0.79 -19.97
N PHE A 166 -9.39 -1.10 -18.69
CA PHE A 166 -8.33 -1.58 -17.81
C PHE A 166 -7.68 -2.85 -18.35
N MET A 167 -8.46 -3.82 -18.82
CA MET A 167 -7.92 -5.05 -19.40
C MET A 167 -7.07 -4.78 -20.65
N LYS A 168 -7.47 -3.83 -21.51
CA LYS A 168 -6.65 -3.42 -22.67
C LYS A 168 -5.31 -2.83 -22.24
N ILE A 169 -5.30 -1.98 -21.21
CA ILE A 169 -4.06 -1.46 -20.63
C ILE A 169 -3.22 -2.61 -20.08
N LEU A 170 -3.78 -3.52 -19.28
CA LEU A 170 -3.02 -4.62 -18.71
C LEU A 170 -2.38 -5.50 -19.80
N ILE A 171 -3.13 -5.85 -20.85
CA ILE A 171 -2.62 -6.64 -21.99
C ILE A 171 -1.41 -5.98 -22.66
N LYS A 172 -1.39 -4.63 -22.76
CA LYS A 172 -0.24 -3.86 -23.29
C LYS A 172 1.05 -4.07 -22.47
N TYR A 173 0.97 -4.50 -21.20
CA TYR A 173 2.11 -4.68 -20.29
C TYR A 173 2.32 -6.13 -19.83
N MET A 174 1.67 -7.12 -20.46
CA MET A 174 1.68 -8.53 -20.04
C MET A 174 3.07 -9.14 -19.85
N ASP A 175 4.09 -8.68 -20.58
CA ASP A 175 5.46 -9.18 -20.43
C ASP A 175 6.16 -8.69 -19.14
N ASN A 176 5.53 -7.81 -18.36
CA ASN A 176 6.09 -7.16 -17.16
C ASN A 176 5.17 -7.21 -15.91
N VAL A 177 4.00 -7.87 -15.94
CA VAL A 177 3.00 -7.81 -14.85
C VAL A 177 2.28 -9.16 -14.67
N GLY A 178 2.11 -9.66 -13.45
CA GLY A 178 1.31 -10.86 -13.14
C GLY A 178 -0.06 -10.50 -12.53
N TYR A 179 -1.14 -11.28 -12.75
CA TYR A 179 -2.51 -10.86 -12.37
C TYR A 179 -3.25 -11.81 -11.42
N LEU A 180 -4.03 -11.23 -10.49
CA LEU A 180 -5.26 -11.77 -9.89
C LEU A 180 -6.25 -10.61 -9.68
N LEU A 181 -7.42 -10.63 -10.32
CA LEU A 181 -8.51 -9.66 -10.11
C LEU A 181 -9.62 -10.33 -9.27
N TRP A 182 -10.14 -9.62 -8.27
CA TRP A 182 -11.38 -9.96 -7.56
C TRP A 182 -12.35 -8.79 -7.70
#